data_AF-A0A2E4G0E1-F1
#
_entry.id   AF-A0A2E4G0E1-F1
#
_cell.length_a   1.000
_cell.length_b   1.000
_cell.length_c   1.000
_cell.angle_alpha   90.00
_cell.angle_beta   90.00
_cell.angle_gamma   90.00
#
_symmetry.space_group_name_H-M   'P 1'
#
loop_
_entity.id
_entity.type
_entity.pdbx_description
1 polymer ?
#
loop_
_entity_poly.entity_id
_entity_poly.type
_entity_poly.pdbx_seq_one_letter_code
_entity_poly.pdbx_strand_id
1 'polypeptide(L)'
;MTDYLFVKLCSVLGAGLAIGLGAIGSAVGEGFIAMKALQALGRQPKASGPLLRTMLIGQAVTETAAIFALVIALVLLFQTPDAAVSWVKGITFIAAGIAIGFGTIGSGLGAGLPGGAACEGIGKNPKNTDVLSLHMLIAQAVTQTATIFSLTVSLILIMTAPEPTLIAAFSLLGAGCAIGFGAIGPGIGDGLVAYNANRAVAKNPKNMALLTRTMLIGQAVTETTDIYAMVISLMLIFVV
;
A
#
# COMPACT_ATOMS: atom_id res chain seq x y z
N MET A 1 20.47 -30.55 -2.73
CA MET A 1 20.49 -29.08 -2.88
C MET A 1 21.09 -28.55 -1.59
N THR A 2 22.15 -27.74 -1.62
CA THR A 2 22.66 -27.13 -0.38
C THR A 2 21.62 -26.15 0.16
N ASP A 3 21.48 -26.04 1.47
CA ASP A 3 20.51 -25.12 2.10
C ASP A 3 20.70 -23.69 1.59
N TYR A 4 21.95 -23.28 1.35
CA TYR A 4 22.29 -22.02 0.70
C TYR A 4 21.63 -21.82 -0.67
N LEU A 5 21.65 -22.84 -1.55
CA LEU A 5 21.03 -22.75 -2.86
C LEU A 5 19.51 -22.65 -2.74
N PHE A 6 18.90 -23.38 -1.82
CA PHE A 6 17.45 -23.28 -1.54
C PHE A 6 17.07 -21.88 -1.10
N VAL A 7 17.79 -21.32 -0.12
CA VAL A 7 17.55 -19.97 0.38
C VAL A 7 17.67 -18.93 -0.73
N LYS A 8 18.68 -19.04 -1.61
CA LYS A 8 18.83 -18.14 -2.76
C LYS A 8 17.68 -18.24 -3.75
N LEU A 9 17.24 -19.46 -4.10
CA LEU A 9 16.10 -19.64 -5.01
C LEU A 9 14.83 -19.00 -4.44
N CYS A 10 14.56 -19.22 -3.16
CA CYS A 10 13.42 -18.61 -2.48
C CYS A 10 13.54 -17.08 -2.39
N SER A 11 14.74 -16.54 -2.21
CA SER A 11 14.98 -15.08 -2.17
C SER A 11 14.64 -14.42 -3.51
N VAL A 12 15.09 -15.01 -4.62
CA VAL A 12 14.79 -14.51 -5.97
C VAL A 12 13.29 -14.60 -6.27
N LEU A 13 12.64 -15.70 -5.85
CA LEU A 13 11.18 -15.83 -5.97
C LEU A 13 10.44 -14.78 -5.12
N GLY A 14 10.85 -14.59 -3.86
CA GLY A 14 10.29 -13.59 -2.96
C GLY A 14 10.43 -12.16 -3.51
N ALA A 15 11.56 -11.84 -4.13
CA ALA A 15 11.77 -10.56 -4.81
C ALA A 15 10.79 -10.35 -5.97
N GLY A 16 10.60 -11.38 -6.80
CA GLY A 16 9.62 -11.36 -7.89
C GLY A 16 8.18 -11.17 -7.39
N LEU A 17 7.81 -11.86 -6.30
CA LEU A 17 6.49 -11.71 -5.68
C LEU A 17 6.28 -10.31 -5.10
N ALA A 18 7.30 -9.74 -4.45
CA ALA A 18 7.23 -8.41 -3.85
C ALA A 18 6.84 -7.35 -4.90
N ILE A 19 7.66 -7.17 -5.94
CA ILE A 19 7.40 -6.12 -6.93
C ILE A 19 6.31 -6.49 -7.93
N GLY A 20 6.24 -7.77 -8.34
CA GLY A 20 5.28 -8.23 -9.34
C GLY A 20 3.83 -8.06 -8.89
N LEU A 21 3.54 -8.40 -7.64
CA LEU A 21 2.23 -8.14 -7.04
C LEU A 21 2.12 -6.67 -6.62
N GLY A 22 3.22 -6.11 -6.09
CA GLY A 22 3.17 -4.81 -5.45
C GLY A 22 2.95 -3.63 -6.38
N ALA A 23 3.31 -3.76 -7.66
CA ALA A 23 3.08 -2.74 -8.68
C ALA A 23 1.62 -2.66 -9.17
N ILE A 24 0.80 -3.71 -8.94
CA ILE A 24 -0.56 -3.80 -9.48
C ILE A 24 -1.45 -2.68 -8.93
N GLY A 25 -1.44 -2.51 -7.60
CA GLY A 25 -2.32 -1.54 -6.94
C GLY A 25 -2.01 -0.11 -7.36
N SER A 26 -0.74 0.27 -7.32
CA SER A 26 -0.30 1.62 -7.69
C SER A 26 -0.63 1.94 -9.15
N ALA A 27 -0.28 1.07 -10.10
CA ALA A 27 -0.54 1.33 -11.52
C ALA A 27 -2.03 1.54 -11.83
N VAL A 28 -2.92 0.73 -11.23
CA VAL A 28 -4.37 0.88 -11.41
C VAL A 28 -4.89 2.15 -10.72
N GLY A 29 -4.42 2.44 -9.50
CA GLY A 29 -4.79 3.65 -8.76
C GLY A 29 -4.37 4.93 -9.50
N GLU A 30 -3.14 4.98 -9.99
CA GLU A 30 -2.62 6.08 -10.80
C GLU A 30 -3.38 6.25 -12.11
N GLY A 31 -3.67 5.14 -12.80
CA GLY A 31 -4.49 5.13 -14.01
C GLY A 31 -5.88 5.72 -13.75
N PHE A 32 -6.49 5.42 -12.59
CA PHE A 32 -7.77 6.02 -12.20
C PHE A 32 -7.67 7.54 -11.97
N ILE A 33 -6.60 8.02 -11.32
CA ILE A 33 -6.37 9.46 -11.14
C ILE A 33 -6.26 10.14 -12.52
N ALA A 34 -5.43 9.61 -13.41
CA ALA A 34 -5.24 10.13 -14.75
C ALA A 34 -6.55 10.12 -15.56
N MET A 35 -7.32 9.05 -15.48
CA MET A 35 -8.64 8.95 -16.12
C MET A 35 -9.56 10.09 -15.68
N LYS A 36 -9.68 10.34 -14.37
CA LYS A 36 -10.53 11.42 -13.85
C LYS A 36 -10.00 12.80 -14.20
N ALA A 37 -8.69 12.99 -14.19
CA ALA A 37 -8.06 14.23 -14.63
C ALA A 37 -8.33 14.53 -16.10
N LEU A 38 -8.22 13.55 -16.99
CA LEU A 38 -8.54 13.70 -18.42
C LEU A 38 -10.02 14.01 -18.65
N GLN A 39 -10.93 13.31 -17.96
CA GLN A 39 -12.36 13.62 -18.01
C GLN A 39 -12.66 15.04 -17.50
N ALA A 40 -11.98 15.50 -16.45
CA ALA A 40 -12.11 16.87 -15.95
C ALA A 40 -11.56 17.89 -16.95
N LEU A 41 -10.40 17.60 -17.56
CA LEU A 41 -9.74 18.46 -18.54
C LEU A 41 -10.57 18.65 -19.81
N GLY A 42 -11.17 17.57 -20.32
CA GLY A 42 -12.07 17.63 -21.48
C GLY A 42 -13.31 18.52 -21.24
N ARG A 43 -13.74 18.67 -19.98
CA ARG A 43 -14.83 19.56 -19.58
C ARG A 43 -14.37 20.99 -19.27
N GLN A 44 -13.16 21.15 -18.74
CA GLN A 44 -12.60 22.45 -18.34
C GLN A 44 -11.13 22.60 -18.78
N PRO A 45 -10.86 22.91 -20.06
CA PRO A 45 -9.50 23.03 -20.59
C PRO A 45 -8.67 24.13 -19.93
N LYS A 46 -9.33 25.20 -19.45
CA LYS A 46 -8.68 26.32 -18.75
C LYS A 46 -8.08 25.93 -17.40
N ALA A 47 -8.45 24.78 -16.85
CA ALA A 47 -7.92 24.24 -15.59
C ALA A 47 -6.77 23.24 -15.78
N SER A 48 -6.15 23.20 -16.96
CA SER A 48 -5.08 22.25 -17.31
C SER A 48 -3.91 22.24 -16.32
N GLY A 49 -3.38 23.41 -15.96
CA GLY A 49 -2.28 23.52 -15.00
C GLY A 49 -2.61 22.94 -13.62
N PRO A 50 -3.68 23.40 -12.94
CA PRO A 50 -4.11 22.85 -11.66
C PRO A 50 -4.43 21.35 -11.69
N LEU A 51 -5.08 20.87 -12.75
CA LEU A 51 -5.39 19.45 -12.93
C LEU A 51 -4.13 18.61 -13.09
N LEU A 52 -3.22 19.01 -13.97
CA LEU A 52 -1.96 18.30 -14.19
C LEU A 52 -1.15 18.22 -12.90
N ARG A 53 -1.02 19.34 -12.17
CA ARG A 53 -0.30 19.37 -10.89
C ARG A 53 -0.94 18.42 -9.87
N THR A 54 -2.25 18.49 -9.69
CA THR A 54 -2.95 17.66 -8.70
C THR A 54 -2.90 16.18 -9.07
N MET A 55 -3.06 15.86 -10.36
CA MET A 55 -2.92 14.51 -10.90
C MET A 55 -1.55 13.93 -10.55
N LEU A 56 -0.47 14.65 -10.88
CA LEU A 56 0.89 14.17 -10.63
C LEU A 56 1.21 14.04 -9.14
N ILE A 57 0.72 14.96 -8.29
CA ILE A 57 0.88 14.83 -6.83
C ILE A 57 0.15 13.59 -6.32
N GLY A 58 -1.11 13.40 -6.74
CA GLY A 58 -1.90 12.23 -6.33
C GLY A 58 -1.29 10.91 -6.79
N GLN A 59 -0.74 10.87 -8.01
CA GLN A 59 -0.03 9.71 -8.56
C GLN A 59 1.24 9.43 -7.77
N ALA A 60 2.08 10.44 -7.53
CA ALA A 60 3.31 10.28 -6.76
C ALA A 60 3.08 9.70 -5.36
N VAL A 61 1.99 10.08 -4.67
CA VAL A 61 1.63 9.47 -3.38
C VAL A 61 1.14 8.04 -3.54
N THR A 62 0.40 7.74 -4.61
CA THR A 62 -0.10 6.39 -4.92
C THR A 62 1.05 5.43 -5.28
N GLU A 63 2.10 5.93 -5.92
CA GLU A 63 3.29 5.17 -6.32
C GLU A 63 4.14 4.70 -5.14
N THR A 64 4.06 5.39 -3.99
CA THR A 64 4.88 5.04 -2.81
C THR A 64 4.74 3.57 -2.40
N ALA A 65 3.57 2.97 -2.59
CA ALA A 65 3.34 1.57 -2.30
C ALA A 65 4.18 0.63 -3.19
N ALA A 66 4.23 0.87 -4.51
CA ALA A 66 5.09 0.14 -5.43
C ALA A 66 6.58 0.36 -5.13
N ILE A 67 6.97 1.58 -4.69
CA ILE A 67 8.36 1.86 -4.28
C ILE A 67 8.74 1.01 -3.06
N PHE A 68 7.87 0.86 -2.06
CA PHE A 68 8.14 0.00 -0.91
C PHE A 68 8.30 -1.47 -1.31
N ALA A 69 7.47 -1.98 -2.21
CA ALA A 69 7.62 -3.31 -2.79
C ALA A 69 8.95 -3.46 -3.56
N LEU A 70 9.35 -2.45 -4.33
CA LEU A 70 10.61 -2.43 -5.07
C LEU A 70 11.80 -2.48 -4.11
N VAL A 71 11.78 -1.69 -3.03
CA VAL A 71 12.85 -1.69 -2.02
C VAL A 71 13.00 -3.09 -1.42
N ILE A 72 11.91 -3.76 -1.03
CA ILE A 72 11.98 -5.12 -0.53
C ILE A 72 12.51 -6.11 -1.57
N ALA A 73 12.08 -5.98 -2.83
CA ALA A 73 12.60 -6.83 -3.90
C ALA A 73 14.13 -6.67 -4.06
N LEU A 74 14.64 -5.44 -4.00
CA LEU A 74 16.08 -5.16 -4.07
C LEU A 74 16.81 -5.72 -2.84
N VAL A 75 16.26 -5.56 -1.63
CA VAL A 75 16.83 -6.15 -0.41
C VAL A 75 16.93 -7.67 -0.54
N LEU A 76 15.88 -8.34 -1.03
CA LEU A 76 15.88 -9.79 -1.24
C LEU A 76 16.84 -10.23 -2.35
N LEU A 77 17.06 -9.43 -3.40
CA LEU A 77 18.00 -9.77 -4.48
C LEU A 77 19.46 -9.64 -4.04
N PHE A 78 19.78 -8.59 -3.30
CA PHE A 78 21.16 -8.21 -3.01
C PHE A 78 21.68 -8.63 -1.63
N GLN A 79 20.82 -9.19 -0.78
CA GLN A 79 21.31 -9.75 0.47
C GLN A 79 22.23 -10.96 0.25
N THR A 80 23.23 -11.11 1.12
CA THR A 80 24.14 -12.25 1.15
C THR A 80 23.87 -13.09 2.39
N PRO A 81 23.04 -14.15 2.29
CA PRO A 81 22.80 -15.03 3.42
C PRO A 81 24.08 -15.78 3.79
N ASP A 82 24.31 -15.96 5.10
CA ASP A 82 25.47 -16.68 5.62
C ASP A 82 25.48 -18.15 5.14
N ALA A 83 26.68 -18.74 5.06
CA ALA A 83 26.83 -20.12 4.61
C ALA A 83 26.14 -21.16 5.52
N ALA A 84 25.89 -20.80 6.79
CA ALA A 84 25.21 -21.62 7.79
C ALA A 84 23.70 -21.30 7.91
N VAL A 85 23.11 -20.64 6.91
CA VAL A 85 21.70 -20.23 6.94
C VAL A 85 20.74 -21.44 6.96
N SER A 86 19.76 -21.40 7.86
CA SER A 86 18.67 -22.38 7.92
C SER A 86 17.85 -22.38 6.63
N TRP A 87 17.46 -23.56 6.14
CA TRP A 87 16.54 -23.69 5.00
C TRP A 87 15.22 -22.93 5.20
N VAL A 88 14.76 -22.78 6.46
CA VAL A 88 13.56 -22.02 6.83
C VAL A 88 13.68 -20.54 6.48
N LYS A 89 14.90 -20.00 6.44
CA LYS A 89 15.14 -18.62 6.02
C LYS A 89 14.69 -18.36 4.58
N GLY A 90 14.81 -19.36 3.71
CA GLY A 90 14.30 -19.28 2.34
C GLY A 90 12.80 -19.05 2.31
N ILE A 91 12.04 -19.83 3.09
CA ILE A 91 10.58 -19.67 3.21
C ILE A 91 10.23 -18.30 3.79
N THR A 92 11.02 -17.82 4.75
CA THR A 92 10.85 -16.49 5.35
C THR A 92 11.01 -15.37 4.31
N PHE A 93 11.89 -15.52 3.32
CA PHE A 93 12.03 -14.56 2.22
C PHE A 93 10.83 -14.57 1.26
N ILE A 94 10.26 -15.74 0.99
CA ILE A 94 8.99 -15.82 0.25
C ILE A 94 7.88 -15.13 1.03
N ALA A 95 7.79 -15.39 2.34
CA ALA A 95 6.81 -14.76 3.21
C ALA A 95 6.94 -13.23 3.24
N ALA A 96 8.18 -12.71 3.31
CA ALA A 96 8.46 -11.28 3.24
C ALA A 96 8.00 -10.66 1.90
N GLY A 97 8.21 -11.38 0.79
CA GLY A 97 7.74 -10.97 -0.53
C GLY A 97 6.20 -10.97 -0.64
N ILE A 98 5.54 -12.00 -0.09
CA ILE A 98 4.07 -12.07 -0.02
C ILE A 98 3.49 -10.93 0.82
N ALA A 99 4.10 -10.66 1.99
CA ALA A 99 3.65 -9.63 2.91
C ALA A 99 3.56 -8.27 2.22
N ILE A 100 4.67 -7.79 1.64
CA ILE A 100 4.67 -6.49 0.96
C ILE A 100 3.93 -6.53 -0.38
N GLY A 101 4.05 -7.62 -1.13
CA GLY A 101 3.50 -7.72 -2.49
C GLY A 101 1.98 -7.65 -2.51
N PHE A 102 1.30 -8.42 -1.65
CA PHE A 102 -0.15 -8.28 -1.51
C PHE A 102 -0.54 -7.05 -0.69
N GLY A 103 0.27 -6.68 0.29
CA GLY A 103 0.02 -5.56 1.18
C GLY A 103 -0.14 -4.21 0.48
N THR A 104 0.58 -4.00 -0.62
CA THR A 104 0.52 -2.73 -1.38
C THR A 104 -0.66 -2.68 -2.35
N ILE A 105 -1.31 -3.80 -2.67
CA ILE A 105 -2.42 -3.83 -3.64
C ILE A 105 -3.57 -2.96 -3.14
N GLY A 106 -3.97 -3.14 -1.88
CA GLY A 106 -5.08 -2.41 -1.29
C GLY A 106 -4.82 -0.91 -1.25
N SER A 107 -3.69 -0.51 -0.66
CA SER A 107 -3.29 0.89 -0.54
C SER A 107 -3.07 1.57 -1.90
N GLY A 108 -2.45 0.89 -2.87
CA GLY A 108 -2.24 1.45 -4.20
C GLY A 108 -3.57 1.74 -4.93
N LEU A 109 -4.51 0.78 -4.89
CA LEU A 109 -5.85 0.99 -5.45
C LEU A 109 -6.60 2.09 -4.70
N GLY A 110 -6.58 2.03 -3.37
CA GLY A 110 -7.29 2.92 -2.47
C GLY A 110 -6.82 4.37 -2.58
N ALA A 111 -5.51 4.60 -2.58
CA ALA A 111 -4.90 5.94 -2.70
C ALA A 111 -5.21 6.61 -4.04
N GLY A 112 -5.43 5.82 -5.10
CA GLY A 112 -5.86 6.33 -6.41
C GLY A 112 -7.23 7.03 -6.37
N LEU A 113 -8.15 6.53 -5.54
CA LEU A 113 -9.51 7.02 -5.48
C LEU A 113 -9.62 8.50 -5.08
N PRO A 114 -9.12 8.96 -3.91
CA PRO A 114 -9.20 10.38 -3.53
C PRO A 114 -8.50 11.31 -4.53
N GLY A 115 -7.42 10.86 -5.19
CA GLY A 115 -6.79 11.64 -6.25
C GLY A 115 -7.71 11.85 -7.46
N GLY A 116 -8.43 10.81 -7.87
CA GLY A 116 -9.45 10.91 -8.91
C GLY A 116 -10.62 11.83 -8.50
N ALA A 117 -11.07 11.76 -7.25
CA ALA A 117 -12.11 12.66 -6.72
C ALA A 117 -11.66 14.13 -6.69
N ALA A 118 -10.42 14.40 -6.30
CA ALA A 118 -9.86 15.74 -6.28
C ALA A 118 -9.81 16.33 -7.70
N CYS A 119 -9.30 15.57 -8.68
CA CYS A 119 -9.32 15.96 -10.09
C CYS A 119 -10.74 16.24 -10.62
N GLU A 120 -11.71 15.38 -10.29
CA GLU A 120 -13.12 15.61 -10.65
C GLU A 120 -13.66 16.92 -10.03
N GLY A 121 -13.32 17.19 -8.77
CA GLY A 121 -13.73 18.41 -8.06
C GLY A 121 -13.12 19.68 -8.65
N ILE A 122 -11.82 19.66 -8.96
CA ILE A 122 -11.10 20.78 -9.59
C ILE A 122 -11.69 21.09 -10.97
N GLY A 123 -12.02 20.08 -11.76
CA GLY A 123 -12.67 20.28 -13.07
C GLY A 123 -14.00 21.03 -12.97
N LYS A 124 -14.74 20.86 -11.88
CA LYS A 124 -16.00 21.58 -11.61
C LYS A 124 -15.76 22.98 -11.07
N ASN A 125 -14.79 23.14 -10.16
CA ASN A 125 -14.46 24.44 -9.58
C ASN A 125 -12.94 24.59 -9.37
N PRO A 126 -12.23 25.19 -10.32
CA PRO A 126 -10.77 25.35 -10.24
C PRO A 126 -10.30 26.26 -9.10
N LYS A 127 -11.18 27.08 -8.51
CA LYS A 127 -10.82 27.94 -7.37
C LYS A 127 -10.56 27.15 -6.08
N ASN A 128 -11.03 25.90 -6.02
CA ASN A 128 -10.92 25.06 -4.83
C ASN A 128 -9.73 24.09 -4.89
N THR A 129 -8.79 24.26 -5.82
CA THR A 129 -7.65 23.35 -6.01
C THR A 129 -6.90 23.08 -4.73
N ASP A 130 -6.46 24.12 -4.01
CA ASP A 130 -5.61 23.94 -2.84
C ASP A 130 -6.32 23.15 -1.73
N VAL A 131 -7.60 23.45 -1.51
CA VAL A 131 -8.45 22.76 -0.52
C VAL A 131 -8.63 21.29 -0.88
N LEU A 132 -8.87 20.99 -2.17
CA LEU A 132 -9.07 19.62 -2.64
C LEU A 132 -7.77 18.82 -2.64
N SER A 133 -6.66 19.42 -3.05
CA SER A 133 -5.35 18.77 -3.05
C SER A 133 -4.88 18.51 -1.61
N LEU A 134 -5.11 19.43 -0.68
CA LEU A 134 -4.83 19.20 0.74
C LEU A 134 -5.68 18.06 1.30
N HIS A 135 -6.99 18.08 1.04
CA HIS A 135 -7.89 17.03 1.53
C HIS A 135 -7.57 15.66 0.93
N MET A 136 -7.19 15.61 -0.36
CA MET A 136 -6.67 14.42 -1.03
C MET A 136 -5.46 13.85 -0.30
N LEU A 137 -4.45 14.68 -0.01
CA LEU A 137 -3.22 14.25 0.65
C LEU A 137 -3.47 13.71 2.07
N ILE A 138 -4.34 14.35 2.84
CA ILE A 138 -4.74 13.86 4.17
C ILE A 138 -5.39 12.47 4.04
N ALA A 139 -6.29 12.30 3.08
CA ALA A 139 -6.94 11.02 2.80
C ALA A 139 -5.94 9.93 2.39
N GLN A 140 -5.04 10.27 1.46
CA GLN A 140 -4.05 9.33 0.92
C GLN A 140 -3.04 8.90 1.98
N ALA A 141 -2.66 9.79 2.90
CA ALA A 141 -1.76 9.44 4.00
C ALA A 141 -2.30 8.29 4.85
N VAL A 142 -3.62 8.26 5.08
CA VAL A 142 -4.26 7.18 5.83
C VAL A 142 -4.34 5.90 4.98
N THR A 143 -4.71 5.98 3.70
CA THR A 143 -4.77 4.77 2.83
C THR A 143 -3.44 4.02 2.70
N GLN A 144 -2.31 4.66 3.03
CA GLN A 144 -0.98 4.08 2.95
C GLN A 144 -0.54 3.32 4.21
N THR A 145 -1.26 3.42 5.34
CA THR A 145 -0.88 2.76 6.60
C THR A 145 -0.76 1.25 6.44
N ALA A 146 -1.68 0.63 5.70
CA ALA A 146 -1.66 -0.81 5.46
C ALA A 146 -0.37 -1.28 4.78
N THR A 147 0.09 -0.52 3.79
CA THR A 147 1.39 -0.79 3.17
C THR A 147 2.55 -0.66 4.16
N ILE A 148 2.51 0.32 5.07
CA ILE A 148 3.56 0.48 6.08
C ILE A 148 3.57 -0.71 7.05
N PHE A 149 2.42 -1.25 7.45
CA PHE A 149 2.36 -2.47 8.27
C PHE A 149 2.93 -3.68 7.54
N SER A 150 2.54 -3.88 6.27
CA SER A 150 3.11 -4.94 5.42
C SER A 150 4.62 -4.79 5.22
N LEU A 151 5.11 -3.57 5.00
CA LEU A 151 6.54 -3.27 4.90
C LEU A 151 7.27 -3.61 6.21
N THR A 152 6.70 -3.20 7.34
CA THR A 152 7.28 -3.44 8.66
C THR A 152 7.41 -4.94 8.93
N VAL A 153 6.34 -5.71 8.69
CA VAL A 153 6.38 -7.17 8.83
C VAL A 153 7.38 -7.80 7.85
N SER A 154 7.41 -7.34 6.61
CA SER A 154 8.36 -7.83 5.60
C SER A 154 9.82 -7.64 6.05
N LEU A 155 10.16 -6.46 6.57
CA LEU A 155 11.49 -6.18 7.13
C LEU A 155 11.80 -7.05 8.35
N ILE A 156 10.84 -7.23 9.26
CA ILE A 156 11.01 -8.11 10.43
C ILE A 156 11.32 -9.54 9.96
N LEU A 157 10.55 -10.09 9.03
CA LEU A 157 10.78 -11.43 8.46
C LEU A 157 12.18 -11.53 7.82
N ILE A 158 12.62 -10.51 7.08
CA ILE A 158 13.97 -10.47 6.49
C ILE A 158 15.05 -10.46 7.57
N MET A 159 14.81 -9.90 8.76
CA MET A 159 15.79 -9.82 9.84
C MET A 159 15.74 -11.03 10.81
N THR A 160 14.64 -11.77 10.87
CA THR A 160 14.49 -12.91 11.80
C THR A 160 15.45 -14.06 11.47
N ALA A 161 16.09 -14.64 12.48
CA ALA A 161 16.85 -15.88 12.36
C ALA A 161 15.99 -17.07 12.81
N PRO A 162 15.41 -17.86 11.88
CA PRO A 162 14.46 -18.89 12.25
C PRO A 162 15.14 -20.21 12.63
N GLU A 163 14.59 -20.85 13.66
CA GLU A 163 14.91 -22.24 14.00
C GLU A 163 14.57 -23.18 12.81
N PRO A 164 15.35 -24.23 12.55
CA PRO A 164 15.18 -25.12 11.40
C PRO A 164 14.03 -26.12 11.59
N THR A 165 12.88 -25.67 12.10
CA THR A 165 11.71 -26.50 12.35
C THR A 165 10.61 -26.25 11.31
N LEU A 166 9.80 -27.28 11.07
CA LEU A 166 8.66 -27.17 10.15
C LEU A 166 7.60 -26.20 10.68
N ILE A 167 7.43 -26.14 12.00
CA ILE A 167 6.49 -25.22 12.66
C ILE A 167 6.90 -23.77 12.38
N ALA A 168 8.18 -23.43 12.59
CA ALA A 168 8.69 -22.09 12.30
C ALA A 168 8.49 -21.71 10.81
N ALA A 169 8.73 -22.64 9.89
CA ALA A 169 8.52 -22.42 8.46
C ALA A 169 7.07 -22.03 8.12
N PHE A 170 6.10 -22.81 8.57
CA PHE A 170 4.68 -22.52 8.33
C PHE A 170 4.18 -21.32 9.11
N SER A 171 4.73 -21.07 10.31
CA SER A 171 4.41 -19.89 11.11
C SER A 171 4.81 -18.60 10.40
N LEU A 172 6.05 -18.51 9.93
CA LEU A 172 6.57 -17.33 9.23
C LEU A 172 5.90 -17.11 7.87
N LEU A 173 5.59 -18.19 7.14
CA LEU A 173 4.79 -18.09 5.93
C LEU A 173 3.37 -17.59 6.23
N GLY A 174 2.74 -18.13 7.27
CA GLY A 174 1.44 -17.68 7.77
C GLY A 174 1.45 -16.20 8.17
N ALA A 175 2.53 -15.73 8.79
CA ALA A 175 2.72 -14.34 9.18
C ALA A 175 2.72 -13.41 7.96
N GLY A 176 3.45 -13.77 6.91
CA GLY A 176 3.48 -13.00 5.66
C GLY A 176 2.14 -12.98 4.94
N CYS A 177 1.46 -14.14 4.87
CA CYS A 177 0.12 -14.23 4.29
C CYS A 177 -0.93 -13.44 5.06
N ALA A 178 -0.90 -13.49 6.41
CA ALA A 178 -1.88 -12.81 7.25
C ALA A 178 -1.88 -11.31 6.99
N ILE A 179 -0.72 -10.64 7.09
CA ILE A 179 -0.63 -9.20 6.83
C ILE A 179 -0.83 -8.86 5.35
N GLY A 180 -0.25 -9.66 4.44
CA GLY A 180 -0.31 -9.37 3.00
C GLY A 180 -1.75 -9.37 2.48
N PHE A 181 -2.53 -10.41 2.80
CA PHE A 181 -3.94 -10.46 2.42
C PHE A 181 -4.82 -9.54 3.27
N GLY A 182 -4.50 -9.42 4.57
CA GLY A 182 -5.25 -8.57 5.52
C GLY A 182 -5.27 -7.10 5.13
N ALA A 183 -4.18 -6.58 4.56
CA ALA A 183 -4.02 -5.19 4.14
C ALA A 183 -4.83 -4.80 2.89
N ILE A 184 -5.30 -5.77 2.08
CA ILE A 184 -5.99 -5.47 0.81
C ILE A 184 -7.33 -4.74 1.07
N GLY A 185 -8.14 -5.29 1.98
CA GLY A 185 -9.48 -4.77 2.27
C GLY A 185 -9.45 -3.35 2.84
N PRO A 186 -8.69 -3.10 3.93
CA PRO A 186 -8.51 -1.79 4.54
C PRO A 186 -8.03 -0.72 3.56
N GLY A 187 -6.98 -1.01 2.79
CA GLY A 187 -6.46 -0.06 1.80
C GLY A 187 -7.53 0.38 0.78
N ILE A 188 -8.32 -0.55 0.25
CA ILE A 188 -9.43 -0.21 -0.68
C ILE A 188 -10.56 0.53 0.05
N GLY A 189 -10.95 0.05 1.22
CA GLY A 189 -12.04 0.62 2.02
C GLY A 189 -11.77 2.06 2.42
N ASP A 190 -10.54 2.35 2.87
CA ASP A 190 -10.09 3.69 3.19
C ASP A 190 -10.15 4.60 1.97
N GLY A 191 -9.75 4.08 0.80
CA GLY A 191 -9.87 4.79 -0.47
C GLY A 191 -11.31 5.15 -0.82
N LEU A 192 -12.27 4.27 -0.56
CA LEU A 192 -13.70 4.53 -0.79
C LEU A 192 -14.26 5.61 0.15
N VAL A 193 -13.88 5.57 1.43
CA VAL A 193 -14.23 6.61 2.41
C VAL A 193 -13.64 7.94 1.96
N ALA A 194 -12.36 7.96 1.63
CA ALA A 194 -11.60 9.12 1.17
C ALA A 194 -12.14 9.72 -0.15
N TYR A 195 -12.56 8.88 -1.09
CA TYR A 195 -13.19 9.29 -2.36
C TYR A 195 -14.45 10.10 -2.12
N ASN A 196 -15.36 9.55 -1.31
CA ASN A 196 -16.63 10.20 -1.03
C ASN A 196 -16.45 11.46 -0.18
N ALA A 197 -15.50 11.45 0.76
CA ALA A 197 -15.14 12.63 1.53
C ALA A 197 -14.60 13.75 0.64
N ASN A 198 -13.67 13.46 -0.29
CA ASN A 198 -13.17 14.45 -1.25
C ASN A 198 -14.29 15.01 -2.15
N ARG A 199 -15.21 14.18 -2.63
CA ARG A 199 -16.38 14.65 -3.40
C ARG A 199 -17.31 15.52 -2.55
N ALA A 200 -17.47 15.22 -1.26
CA ALA A 200 -18.24 16.04 -0.35
C ALA A 200 -17.58 17.41 -0.12
N VAL A 201 -16.25 17.45 0.06
CA VAL A 201 -15.49 18.70 0.18
C VAL A 201 -15.57 19.52 -1.11
N ALA A 202 -15.53 18.88 -2.28
CA ALA A 202 -15.71 19.57 -3.56
C ALA A 202 -17.07 20.28 -3.68
N LYS A 203 -18.12 19.72 -3.08
CA LYS A 203 -19.45 20.34 -3.04
C LYS A 203 -19.55 21.42 -1.96
N ASN A 204 -18.98 21.18 -0.78
CA ASN A 204 -19.08 22.06 0.39
C ASN A 204 -17.70 22.33 1.03
N PRO A 205 -16.82 23.14 0.42
CA PRO A 205 -15.46 23.36 0.90
C PRO A 205 -15.40 23.98 2.30
N LYS A 206 -16.40 24.80 2.65
CA LYS A 206 -16.50 25.44 3.98
C LYS A 206 -16.63 24.44 5.12
N ASN A 207 -17.12 23.23 4.85
CA ASN A 207 -17.31 22.18 5.85
C ASN A 207 -16.16 21.15 5.85
N MET A 208 -15.01 21.46 5.24
CA MET A 208 -13.87 20.54 5.14
C MET A 208 -13.48 19.95 6.50
N ALA A 209 -13.36 20.76 7.55
CA ALA A 209 -12.94 20.27 8.87
C ALA A 209 -13.88 19.17 9.44
N LEU A 210 -15.20 19.34 9.29
CA LEU A 210 -16.17 18.33 9.71
C LEU A 210 -16.03 17.06 8.86
N LEU A 211 -15.94 17.21 7.54
CA LEU A 211 -15.83 16.09 6.61
C LEU A 211 -14.54 15.30 6.82
N THR A 212 -13.42 15.97 7.09
CA THR A 212 -12.15 15.32 7.41
C THR A 212 -12.26 14.52 8.70
N ARG A 213 -12.86 15.07 9.77
CA ARG A 213 -13.04 14.32 11.03
C ARG A 213 -13.91 13.07 10.82
N THR A 214 -15.02 13.20 10.12
CA THR A 214 -15.90 12.05 9.81
C THR A 214 -15.20 11.02 8.94
N MET A 215 -14.41 11.45 7.95
CA MET A 215 -13.59 10.59 7.11
C MET A 215 -12.59 9.80 7.95
N LEU A 216 -11.81 10.48 8.81
CA LEU A 216 -10.81 9.83 9.66
C LEU A 216 -11.41 8.82 10.62
N ILE A 217 -12.61 9.08 11.16
CA ILE A 217 -13.33 8.10 11.99
C ILE A 217 -13.71 6.87 11.15
N GLY A 218 -14.22 7.08 9.93
CA GLY A 218 -14.57 5.98 9.03
C GLY A 218 -13.35 5.13 8.62
N GLN A 219 -12.23 5.77 8.32
CA GLN A 219 -10.98 5.09 8.00
C GLN A 219 -10.42 4.35 9.22
N ALA A 220 -10.45 4.96 10.42
CA ALA A 220 -10.00 4.30 11.63
C ALA A 220 -10.76 3.00 11.95
N VAL A 221 -12.06 2.94 11.67
CA VAL A 221 -12.85 1.70 11.82
C VAL A 221 -12.48 0.68 10.75
N THR A 222 -12.27 1.14 9.51
CA THR A 222 -11.91 0.30 8.36
C THR A 222 -10.53 -0.36 8.53
N GLU A 223 -9.58 0.36 9.14
CA GLU A 223 -8.23 -0.11 9.45
C GLU A 223 -8.17 -1.22 10.50
N THR A 224 -9.21 -1.40 11.33
CA THR A 224 -9.16 -2.38 12.44
C THR A 224 -8.85 -3.81 11.98
N THR A 225 -9.33 -4.22 10.80
CA THR A 225 -9.04 -5.56 10.28
C THR A 225 -7.59 -5.73 9.85
N ASP A 226 -6.91 -4.64 9.46
CA ASP A 226 -5.47 -4.69 9.19
C ASP A 226 -4.67 -4.86 10.47
N ILE A 227 -5.07 -4.14 11.53
CA ILE A 227 -4.46 -4.28 12.85
C ILE A 227 -4.59 -5.70 13.37
N TYR A 228 -5.75 -6.36 13.17
CA TYR A 228 -5.91 -7.77 13.55
C TYR A 228 -4.97 -8.68 12.76
N ALA A 229 -4.82 -8.46 11.45
CA ALA A 229 -3.89 -9.20 10.60
C ALA A 229 -2.44 -9.01 11.04
N MET A 230 -2.05 -7.77 11.37
CA MET A 230 -0.73 -7.42 11.89
C MET A 230 -0.48 -8.11 13.24
N VAL A 231 -1.44 -8.08 14.17
CA VAL A 231 -1.30 -8.73 15.48
C VAL A 231 -1.06 -10.22 15.32
N ILE A 232 -1.86 -10.91 14.49
CA ILE A 232 -1.66 -12.34 14.22
C ILE A 232 -0.30 -12.59 13.57
N SER A 233 0.10 -11.75 12.62
CA SER A 233 1.41 -11.85 11.98
C SER A 233 2.56 -11.75 12.99
N LEU A 234 2.51 -10.77 13.90
CA LEU A 234 3.52 -10.59 14.95
C LEU A 234 3.51 -11.75 15.95
N MET A 235 2.35 -12.29 16.31
CA MET A 235 2.25 -13.47 17.17
C MET A 235 2.90 -14.69 16.52
N LEU A 236 2.68 -14.90 15.21
CA LEU A 236 3.32 -15.99 14.46
C LEU A 236 4.85 -15.82 14.35
N ILE A 237 5.35 -14.59 14.34
CA ILE A 237 6.80 -14.32 14.26
C ILE A 237 7.49 -14.50 15.62
N PHE A 238 6.87 -14.03 16.71
CA PHE A 238 7.56 -13.87 17.99
C PHE A 238 7.12 -14.85 19.09
N VAL A 239 5.98 -15.52 18.93
CA VAL A 239 5.40 -16.38 19.98
C VAL A 239 5.43 -17.86 19.60
N VAL A 240 5.34 -18.18 18.29
CA VAL A 240 5.32 -19.54 17.74
C VAL A 240 6.67 -19.91 17.16
#